data_AF-A0A061APS3-F1
#
_entry.id   AF-A0A061APS3-F1
#
_cell.length_a   1.000
_cell.length_b   1.000
_cell.length_c   1.000
_cell.angle_alpha   90.00
_cell.angle_beta   90.00
_cell.angle_gamma   90.00
#
_symmetry.space_group_name_H-M   'P 1'
#
loop_
_entity.id
_entity.type
_entity.pdbx_description
1 polymer ?
#
loop_
_entity_poly.entity_id
_entity_poly.type
_entity_poly.pdbx_seq_one_letter_code
_entity_poly.pdbx_strand_id
1 'polypeptide(L)'
;MTNMAHSLYSTESFVSSQSSFFDNHDDALSASTASLNTVPPKALFFNPAIPLSYHKHHIRLYSDDNTFSTILKEDELCTVRDVLELLSRKYEMEDVIIILKDELTGHRRVLQNDDKIVKIQNRLFRSMWIDEDLLPTATLRFSHNFKFLIHKF
;
A
#
# COMPACT_ATOMS: atom_id res chain seq x y z
N MET A 1 -28.28 -25.05 39.69
CA MET A 1 -29.22 -23.93 39.94
C MET A 1 -28.64 -22.71 39.24
N THR A 2 -28.97 -22.49 37.95
CA THR A 2 -29.97 -21.49 37.42
C THR A 2 -29.55 -20.05 37.74
N ASN A 3 -29.41 -19.08 36.83
CA ASN A 3 -30.04 -18.74 35.53
C ASN A 3 -29.08 -17.77 34.76
N MET A 4 -28.94 -17.84 33.42
CA MET A 4 -29.67 -17.07 32.37
C MET A 4 -29.62 -15.53 32.56
N ALA A 5 -29.43 -14.63 31.59
CA ALA A 5 -29.55 -14.63 30.12
C ALA A 5 -28.85 -13.39 29.50
N HIS A 6 -28.52 -13.54 28.20
CA HIS A 6 -28.53 -12.59 27.07
C HIS A 6 -28.83 -11.09 27.29
N SER A 7 -28.09 -10.25 26.56
CA SER A 7 -28.65 -9.05 25.94
C SER A 7 -27.92 -8.74 24.62
N LEU A 8 -28.62 -9.04 23.52
CA LEU A 8 -28.37 -8.56 22.17
C LEU A 8 -29.16 -7.27 22.01
N TYR A 9 -28.52 -6.20 21.54
CA TYR A 9 -29.24 -5.09 20.91
C TYR A 9 -28.55 -4.70 19.61
N SER A 10 -29.20 -5.12 18.52
CA SER A 10 -29.19 -4.46 17.23
C SER A 10 -29.89 -3.10 17.33
N THR A 11 -29.38 -2.10 16.60
CA THR A 11 -30.22 -1.08 15.98
C THR A 11 -29.57 -0.63 14.68
N GLU A 12 -30.27 -0.93 13.58
CA GLU A 12 -30.07 -0.38 12.25
C GLU A 12 -30.41 1.12 12.24
N SER A 13 -29.78 1.88 11.35
CA SER A 13 -30.35 3.13 10.86
C SER A 13 -30.05 3.31 9.38
N PHE A 14 -31.04 2.90 8.59
CA PHE A 14 -31.28 3.28 7.21
C PHE A 14 -31.68 4.77 7.17
N VAL A 15 -31.13 5.56 6.25
CA VAL A 15 -31.72 6.85 5.86
C VAL A 15 -31.84 6.87 4.35
N SER A 16 -33.07 6.62 3.87
CA SER A 16 -33.54 7.01 2.55
C SER A 16 -34.22 8.37 2.66
N SER A 17 -33.89 9.29 1.77
CA SER A 17 -34.72 10.47 1.51
C SER A 17 -34.90 10.65 0.00
N GLN A 18 -36.15 10.53 -0.43
CA GLN A 18 -36.69 10.94 -1.73
C GLN A 18 -37.00 12.44 -1.75
N SER A 19 -36.90 13.06 -2.93
CA SER A 19 -37.80 14.10 -3.50
C SER A 19 -37.09 14.71 -4.74
N SER A 20 -37.70 15.20 -5.81
CA SER A 20 -39.09 15.38 -6.30
C SER A 20 -38.97 15.67 -7.80
N PHE A 21 -39.73 14.99 -8.67
CA PHE A 21 -40.88 15.54 -9.42
C PHE A 21 -40.68 16.92 -10.07
N PHE A 22 -40.62 16.94 -11.41
CA PHE A 22 -41.18 17.99 -12.25
C PHE A 22 -41.79 17.34 -13.50
N ASP A 23 -43.12 17.37 -13.58
CA ASP A 23 -43.86 17.35 -14.83
C ASP A 23 -44.23 18.79 -15.16
N ASN A 24 -44.00 19.21 -16.41
CA ASN A 24 -44.97 20.04 -17.13
C ASN A 24 -44.65 20.06 -18.63
N HIS A 25 -45.66 19.62 -19.37
CA HIS A 25 -45.89 19.79 -20.80
C HIS A 25 -46.04 21.28 -21.16
N ASP A 26 -45.49 21.71 -22.31
CA ASP A 26 -46.28 22.15 -23.47
C ASP A 26 -45.40 22.84 -24.55
N ASP A 27 -45.45 22.21 -25.72
CA ASP A 27 -45.58 22.73 -27.09
C ASP A 27 -44.64 23.76 -27.78
N ALA A 28 -44.32 23.32 -29.01
CA ALA A 28 -44.28 24.05 -30.28
C ALA A 28 -42.97 24.72 -30.78
N LEU A 29 -42.34 23.99 -31.71
CA LEU A 29 -41.96 24.40 -33.08
C LEU A 29 -41.20 25.73 -33.28
N SER A 30 -39.91 25.63 -33.61
CA SER A 30 -39.36 26.34 -34.77
C SER A 30 -38.09 25.68 -35.29
N ALA A 31 -38.08 25.38 -36.59
CA ALA A 31 -36.95 24.83 -37.30
C ALA A 31 -35.83 25.88 -37.45
N SER A 32 -34.59 25.46 -37.23
CA SER A 32 -33.44 26.04 -37.91
C SER A 32 -32.35 24.99 -38.06
N THR A 33 -32.21 24.55 -39.29
CA THR A 33 -31.09 23.80 -39.82
C THR A 33 -29.79 24.53 -39.56
N ALA A 34 -28.93 23.97 -38.71
CA ALA A 34 -27.52 24.29 -38.69
C ALA A 34 -26.73 22.97 -38.68
N SER A 35 -25.99 22.75 -39.75
CA SER A 35 -25.11 21.60 -39.96
C SER A 35 -24.15 21.41 -38.78
N LEU A 36 -24.46 20.46 -37.90
CA LEU A 36 -23.47 19.90 -37.00
C LEU A 36 -22.57 18.99 -37.83
N ASN A 37 -21.38 19.48 -38.13
CA ASN A 37 -20.26 18.66 -38.55
C ASN A 37 -20.19 17.46 -37.60
N THR A 38 -20.50 16.28 -38.13
CA THR A 38 -20.30 14.99 -37.46
C THR A 38 -18.81 14.80 -37.30
N VAL A 39 -18.24 15.39 -36.25
CA VAL A 39 -16.93 15.00 -35.75
C VAL A 39 -17.11 13.57 -35.26
N PRO A 40 -16.43 12.57 -35.86
CA PRO A 40 -16.53 11.21 -35.36
C PRO A 40 -16.10 11.22 -33.89
N PRO A 41 -16.76 10.48 -33.00
CA PRO A 41 -16.31 10.38 -31.62
C PRO A 41 -14.90 9.82 -31.66
N LYS A 42 -13.92 10.69 -31.38
CA LYS A 42 -12.53 10.29 -31.18
C LYS A 42 -12.58 9.24 -30.10
N ALA A 43 -12.33 8.00 -30.50
CA ALA A 43 -12.22 6.87 -29.60
C ALA A 43 -11.47 7.32 -28.36
N LEU A 44 -12.05 7.07 -27.19
CA LEU A 44 -11.31 7.12 -25.94
C LEU A 44 -10.18 6.11 -26.09
N PHE A 45 -9.01 6.61 -26.51
CA PHE A 45 -7.77 5.89 -26.38
C PHE A 45 -7.62 5.70 -24.86
N PHE A 46 -7.96 4.50 -24.40
CA PHE A 46 -7.33 3.93 -23.22
C PHE A 46 -5.84 4.01 -23.51
N ASN A 47 -5.18 5.01 -22.92
CA ASN A 47 -3.75 5.08 -22.88
C ASN A 47 -3.31 3.98 -21.89
N PRO A 48 -2.75 2.85 -22.34
CA PRO A 48 -2.26 1.85 -21.43
C PRO A 48 -0.93 2.38 -20.87
N ALA A 49 -0.76 2.28 -19.55
CA ALA A 49 0.38 2.78 -18.77
C ALA A 49 0.35 4.27 -18.43
N ILE A 50 -0.49 4.63 -17.46
CA ILE A 50 -0.06 5.58 -16.43
C ILE A 50 1.24 4.98 -15.84
N PRO A 51 2.34 5.74 -15.79
CA PRO A 51 3.66 5.17 -15.55
C PRO A 51 3.69 4.48 -14.19
N LEU A 52 4.38 3.34 -14.12
CA LEU A 52 4.88 2.75 -12.89
C LEU A 52 5.37 3.89 -12.01
N SER A 53 4.63 4.15 -10.93
CA SER A 53 5.00 5.22 -10.04
C SER A 53 6.39 4.92 -9.54
N TYR A 54 7.37 5.77 -9.90
CA TYR A 54 8.75 5.71 -9.43
C TYR A 54 8.78 6.12 -7.95
N HIS A 55 8.15 5.31 -7.13
CA HIS A 55 8.10 5.53 -5.72
C HIS A 55 9.32 4.88 -5.10
N LYS A 56 10.23 5.73 -4.64
CA LYS A 56 11.38 5.27 -3.86
C LYS A 56 10.89 4.78 -2.49
N HIS A 57 11.13 3.52 -2.18
CA HIS A 57 10.75 2.86 -0.95
C HIS A 57 11.83 3.01 0.12
N HIS A 58 11.42 3.43 1.32
CA HIS A 58 12.28 3.49 2.50
C HIS A 58 12.26 2.14 3.22
N ILE A 59 13.44 1.54 3.41
CA ILE A 59 13.62 0.31 4.17
C ILE A 59 14.47 0.62 5.39
N ARG A 60 14.00 0.27 6.58
CA ARG A 60 14.74 0.46 7.82
C ARG A 60 15.36 -0.86 8.26
N LEU A 61 16.68 -0.85 8.39
CA LEU A 61 17.49 -1.97 8.83
C LEU A 61 17.98 -1.67 10.24
N TYR A 62 17.83 -2.61 11.14
CA TYR A 62 18.18 -2.49 12.55
C TYR A 62 19.39 -3.35 12.86
N SER A 63 20.33 -2.83 13.63
CA SER A 63 21.43 -3.61 14.20
C SER A 63 20.98 -4.34 15.46
N ASP A 64 21.80 -5.27 15.96
CA ASP A 64 21.52 -6.03 17.19
C ASP A 64 21.43 -5.15 18.45
N ASP A 65 22.10 -3.98 18.45
CA ASP A 65 21.99 -2.95 19.50
C ASP A 65 20.72 -2.07 19.38
N ASN A 66 19.82 -2.43 18.46
CA ASN A 66 18.57 -1.73 18.16
C ASN A 66 18.76 -0.29 17.61
N THR A 67 19.98 0.08 17.19
CA THR A 67 20.19 1.22 16.29
C THR A 67 19.67 0.88 14.88
N PHE A 68 19.42 1.90 14.06
CA PHE A 68 18.90 1.66 12.71
C PHE A 68 19.49 2.59 11.65
N SER A 69 19.56 2.08 10.42
CA SER A 69 19.83 2.84 9.22
C SER A 69 18.66 2.69 8.24
N THR A 70 18.32 3.76 7.54
CA THR A 70 17.29 3.72 6.49
C THR A 70 17.95 3.80 5.13
N ILE A 71 17.63 2.86 4.25
CA ILE A 71 18.07 2.86 2.86
C ILE A 71 16.88 3.16 1.94
N LEU A 72 17.19 3.70 0.77
CA LEU A 72 16.20 4.07 -0.24
C LEU A 72 16.39 3.17 -1.46
N LYS A 73 15.31 2.56 -1.96
CA LYS A 73 15.32 1.68 -3.13
C LYS A 73 14.23 2.09 -4.12
N GLU A 74 14.52 1.99 -5.41
CA GLU A 74 13.67 2.58 -6.45
C GLU A 74 12.48 1.71 -6.85
N ASP A 75 12.53 0.41 -6.57
CA ASP A 75 11.49 -0.54 -6.94
C ASP A 75 11.23 -1.61 -5.87
N GLU A 76 10.16 -2.38 -6.07
CA GLU A 76 9.85 -3.55 -5.24
C GLU A 76 10.70 -4.79 -5.58
N LEU A 77 11.58 -4.71 -6.58
CA LEU A 77 12.38 -5.84 -7.05
C LEU A 77 13.67 -6.00 -6.24
N CYS A 78 14.08 -4.98 -5.48
CA CYS A 78 15.22 -5.06 -4.57
C CYS A 78 15.15 -6.32 -3.70
N THR A 79 16.21 -7.11 -3.80
CA THR A 79 16.39 -8.36 -3.07
C THR A 79 17.20 -8.15 -1.79
N VAL A 80 17.20 -9.17 -0.91
CA VAL A 80 18.09 -9.20 0.25
C VAL A 80 19.56 -9.18 -0.18
N ARG A 81 19.93 -9.86 -1.26
CA ARG A 81 21.28 -9.82 -1.83
C ARG A 81 21.73 -8.39 -2.13
N ASP A 82 20.87 -7.59 -2.77
CA ASP A 82 21.17 -6.19 -3.09
C ASP A 82 21.38 -5.32 -1.84
N VAL A 83 20.75 -5.70 -0.72
CA VAL A 83 20.94 -5.04 0.58
C VAL A 83 22.25 -5.48 1.21
N LEU A 84 22.55 -6.79 1.21
CA LEU A 84 23.81 -7.32 1.74
C LEU A 84 25.03 -6.78 0.98
N GLU A 85 24.96 -6.70 -0.35
CA GLU A 85 26.02 -6.07 -1.15
C GLU A 85 26.20 -4.58 -0.81
N LEU A 86 25.11 -3.87 -0.54
CA LEU A 86 25.16 -2.48 -0.10
C LEU A 86 25.79 -2.35 1.30
N LEU A 87 25.44 -3.24 2.22
CA LEU A 87 26.02 -3.28 3.57
C LEU A 87 27.52 -3.56 3.53
N SER A 88 27.94 -4.54 2.73
CA SER A 88 29.35 -4.86 2.51
C SER A 88 30.11 -3.67 1.90
N ARG A 89 29.64 -3.11 0.78
CA ARG A 89 30.38 -2.07 0.06
C ARG A 89 30.42 -0.71 0.75
N LYS A 90 29.33 -0.33 1.43
CA LYS A 90 29.18 1.03 1.98
C LYS A 90 29.51 1.10 3.48
N TYR A 91 29.28 0.01 4.20
CA TYR A 91 29.42 -0.03 5.65
C TYR A 91 30.47 -1.04 6.12
N GLU A 92 31.19 -1.70 5.19
CA GLU A 92 32.22 -2.70 5.49
C GLU A 92 31.69 -3.84 6.38
N MET A 93 30.41 -4.16 6.24
CA MET A 93 29.74 -5.22 6.98
C MET A 93 29.76 -6.52 6.19
N GLU A 94 30.64 -7.43 6.58
CA GLU A 94 30.76 -8.78 6.04
C GLU A 94 30.15 -9.82 7.01
N ASP A 95 29.81 -11.01 6.48
CA ASP A 95 29.25 -12.14 7.24
C ASP A 95 28.00 -11.80 8.04
N VAL A 96 27.08 -11.06 7.40
CA VAL A 96 25.78 -10.70 7.98
C VAL A 96 24.63 -11.34 7.22
N ILE A 97 23.54 -11.59 7.94
CA ILE A 97 22.25 -12.01 7.39
C ILE A 97 21.16 -11.02 7.78
N ILE A 98 20.07 -11.02 7.01
CA ILE A 98 18.86 -10.25 7.34
C ILE A 98 17.80 -11.16 7.92
N ILE A 99 17.32 -10.82 9.11
CA ILE A 99 16.25 -11.52 9.81
C ILE A 99 15.02 -10.62 9.87
N LEU A 100 13.88 -11.11 9.39
CA LEU A 100 12.58 -10.49 9.67
C LEU A 100 12.12 -10.94 11.06
N LYS A 101 11.95 -9.98 11.98
CA LYS A 101 11.40 -10.21 13.31
C LYS A 101 10.04 -9.57 13.44
N ASP A 102 9.07 -10.31 13.96
CA ASP A 102 7.81 -9.78 14.47
C ASP A 102 8.00 -9.42 15.95
N GLU A 103 7.76 -8.16 16.31
CA GLU A 103 7.93 -7.60 17.64
C GLU A 103 6.78 -7.98 18.59
N LEU A 104 5.59 -8.35 18.08
CA LEU A 104 4.48 -8.82 18.93
C LEU A 104 4.65 -10.29 19.29
N THR A 105 4.94 -11.13 18.30
CA THR A 105 5.01 -12.59 18.50
C THR A 105 6.41 -13.06 18.86
N GLY A 106 7.44 -12.25 18.62
CA GLY A 106 8.84 -12.63 18.74
C GLY A 106 9.31 -13.58 17.64
N HIS A 107 8.45 -13.95 16.70
CA HIS A 107 8.79 -14.86 15.60
C HIS A 107 9.89 -14.26 14.73
N ARG A 108 10.88 -15.07 14.39
CA ARG A 108 12.02 -14.70 13.54
C ARG A 108 12.05 -15.57 12.29
N ARG A 109 12.19 -14.93 11.14
CA ARG A 109 12.41 -15.59 9.85
C ARG A 109 13.70 -15.06 9.24
N VAL A 110 14.66 -15.95 9.00
CA VAL A 110 15.84 -15.64 8.18
C VAL A 110 15.37 -15.41 6.74
N LEU A 111 15.73 -14.25 6.17
CA LEU A 111 15.42 -13.95 4.78
C LEU A 111 16.51 -14.51 3.86
N GLN A 112 16.08 -15.05 2.74
CA GLN A 112 16.98 -15.63 1.74
C GLN A 112 17.47 -14.56 0.77
N ASN A 113 18.61 -14.79 0.11
CA ASN A 113 19.22 -13.82 -0.80
C ASN A 113 18.26 -13.31 -1.89
N ASP A 114 17.37 -14.17 -2.39
CA ASP A 114 16.45 -13.86 -3.48
C ASP A 114 15.09 -13.32 -2.99
N ASP A 115 14.89 -13.21 -1.66
CA ASP A 115 13.69 -12.61 -1.10
C ASP A 115 13.61 -11.12 -1.46
N LYS A 116 12.47 -10.70 -2.00
CA LYS A 116 12.21 -9.29 -2.37
C LYS A 116 11.83 -8.49 -1.13
N ILE A 117 12.81 -7.83 -0.51
CA ILE A 117 12.66 -7.20 0.81
C ILE A 117 11.59 -6.10 0.81
N VAL A 118 11.53 -5.28 -0.24
CA VAL A 118 10.53 -4.21 -0.37
C VAL A 118 9.13 -4.80 -0.51
N LYS A 119 8.97 -5.86 -1.32
CA LYS A 119 7.70 -6.55 -1.47
C LYS A 119 7.21 -7.17 -0.15
N ILE A 120 8.12 -7.75 0.63
CA ILE A 120 7.82 -8.26 1.98
C ILE A 120 7.37 -7.13 2.89
N GLN A 121 8.10 -6.02 2.92
CA GLN A 121 7.76 -4.83 3.70
C GLN A 121 6.36 -4.31 3.35
N ASN A 122 6.09 -4.09 2.06
CA ASN A 122 4.80 -3.57 1.58
C ASN A 122 3.65 -4.52 1.91
N ARG A 123 3.87 -5.84 1.82
CA ARG A 123 2.88 -6.83 2.26
C ARG A 123 2.56 -6.71 3.75
N LEU A 124 3.56 -6.50 4.61
CA LEU A 124 3.37 -6.33 6.05
C LEU A 124 2.61 -5.03 6.35
N PHE A 125 2.96 -3.92 5.70
CA PHE A 125 2.22 -2.66 5.85
C PHE A 125 0.78 -2.74 5.35
N ARG A 126 0.51 -3.43 4.24
CA ARG A 126 -0.86 -3.69 3.78
C ARG A 126 -1.67 -4.50 4.81
N SER A 127 -1.04 -5.43 5.54
CA SER A 127 -1.71 -6.14 6.64
C SER A 127 -2.05 -5.25 7.84
N MET A 128 -1.45 -4.07 7.91
CA MET A 128 -1.75 -3.01 8.88
C MET A 128 -2.69 -1.94 8.30
N TRP A 129 -3.33 -2.21 7.17
CA TRP A 129 -4.30 -1.31 6.54
C TRP A 129 -3.70 0.03 6.08
N ILE A 130 -2.42 0.03 5.70
CA ILE A 130 -1.76 1.20 5.10
C ILE A 130 -2.05 1.25 3.60
N ASP A 131 -2.53 2.41 3.13
CA ASP A 131 -2.85 2.65 1.73
C ASP A 131 -1.62 2.57 0.81
N GLU A 132 -1.86 2.14 -0.44
CA GLU A 132 -0.83 1.89 -1.46
C GLU A 132 0.09 3.11 -1.69
N ASP A 133 -0.51 4.30 -1.77
CA ASP A 133 0.21 5.56 -2.00
C ASP A 133 1.15 5.94 -0.85
N LEU A 134 0.95 5.36 0.34
CA LEU A 134 1.73 5.64 1.54
C LEU A 134 2.84 4.62 1.78
N LEU A 135 2.76 3.42 1.18
CA LEU A 135 3.77 2.36 1.32
C LEU A 135 5.22 2.80 1.10
N PRO A 136 5.56 3.67 0.14
CA PRO A 136 6.94 4.10 -0.10
C PRO A 136 7.58 4.81 1.10
N THR A 137 6.76 5.45 1.94
CA THR A 137 7.21 6.22 3.11
C THR A 137 6.71 5.65 4.42
N ALA A 138 5.99 4.53 4.40
CA ALA A 138 5.28 3.99 5.55
C ALA A 138 6.20 3.75 6.76
N THR A 139 7.41 3.21 6.52
CA THR A 139 8.44 2.99 7.53
C THR A 139 8.86 4.25 8.30
N LEU A 140 8.71 5.43 7.70
CA LEU A 140 9.02 6.71 8.33
C LEU A 140 7.85 7.29 9.12
N ARG A 141 6.62 7.01 8.68
CA ARG A 141 5.41 7.69 9.17
C ARG A 141 4.64 6.89 10.21
N PHE A 142 4.77 5.56 10.18
CA PHE A 142 3.95 4.68 11.00
C PHE A 142 4.81 3.81 11.92
N SER A 143 4.31 3.64 13.15
CA SER A 143 4.77 2.55 14.00
C SER A 143 4.34 1.22 13.38
N HIS A 144 5.20 0.22 13.50
CA HIS A 144 4.98 -1.10 12.94
C HIS A 144 5.62 -2.14 13.85
N ASN A 145 5.07 -3.35 13.80
CA ASN A 145 5.46 -4.44 14.67
C ASN A 145 6.46 -5.41 14.02
N PHE A 146 7.17 -4.99 12.99
CA PHE A 146 8.20 -5.82 12.39
C PHE A 146 9.51 -5.06 12.26
N LYS A 147 10.62 -5.79 12.22
CA LYS A 147 11.96 -5.23 12.00
C LYS A 147 12.75 -6.12 11.06
N PHE A 148 13.50 -5.50 10.17
CA PHE A 148 14.57 -6.16 9.44
C PHE A 148 15.86 -6.01 10.25
N LEU A 149 16.29 -7.07 10.92
CA LEU A 149 17.50 -7.09 11.73
C LEU A 149 18.70 -7.51 10.88
N ILE A 150 19.80 -6.78 10.99
CA ILE A 150 21.13 -7.17 10.53
C ILE A 150 21.75 -7.97 11.67
N HIS A 151 21.99 -9.25 11.43
CA HIS A 151 22.60 -10.14 12.41
C HIS A 151 23.93 -10.65 11.87
N LYS A 152 24.98 -10.56 12.68
CA LYS A 152 26.32 -11.04 12.34
C LYS A 152 26.53 -12.46 12.87
N PHE A 153 27.19 -13.31 12.08
CA PHE A 153 27.60 -14.65 12.52
C PHE A 153 28.65 -14.62 13.63
#